data_AF-A0A421DPM0-F1
#
_entry.id   AF-A0A421DPM0-F1
#
_cell.length_a   1.000
_cell.length_b   1.000
_cell.length_c   1.000
_cell.angle_alpha   90.00
_cell.angle_beta   90.00
_cell.angle_gamma   90.00
#
_symmetry.space_group_name_H-M   'P 1'
#
loop_
_entity.id
_entity.type
_entity.pdbx_description
1 polymer ?
#
loop_
_entity_poly.entity_id
_entity_poly.type
_entity_poly.pdbx_seq_one_letter_code
_entity_poly.pdbx_strand_id
1 'polypeptide(L)'
;MFSPSVRLACLLGASLLFTHAANASEKDELASTLRLLDQVQASLERARVAAAQSDSADRSRYHFDYQRITADLNAIKSGIDIYLSPSRAQPREASAIAGNYRRERP
;
A
#
# COMPACT_ATOMS: atom_id res chain seq x y z
N MET A 1 23.01 -24.16 -39.24
CA MET A 1 21.53 -24.23 -39.29
C MET A 1 21.07 -24.87 -37.98
N PHE A 2 20.73 -24.06 -36.97
CA PHE A 2 20.37 -24.56 -35.63
C PHE A 2 19.07 -25.37 -35.69
N SER A 3 19.08 -26.57 -35.08
CA SER A 3 17.93 -27.48 -35.05
C SER A 3 16.68 -26.75 -34.49
N PRO A 4 15.48 -26.94 -35.08
CA PRO A 4 14.26 -26.25 -34.66
C PRO A 4 13.95 -26.42 -33.15
N SER A 5 14.38 -27.54 -32.56
CA SER A 5 14.25 -27.82 -31.12
C SER A 5 15.04 -26.85 -30.23
N VAL A 6 16.23 -26.40 -30.67
CA VAL A 6 17.06 -25.44 -29.91
C VAL A 6 16.45 -24.05 -29.93
N ARG A 7 15.84 -23.66 -31.06
CA ARG A 7 15.17 -22.36 -31.21
C ARG A 7 13.91 -22.27 -30.33
N LEU A 8 13.13 -23.36 -30.28
CA LEU A 8 11.94 -23.43 -29.43
C LEU A 8 12.31 -23.38 -27.94
N ALA A 9 13.38 -24.10 -27.54
CA ALA A 9 13.89 -24.07 -26.17
C ALA A 9 14.41 -22.68 -25.75
N CYS A 10 15.11 -21.98 -26.63
CA CYS A 10 15.58 -20.61 -26.36
C CYS A 10 14.42 -19.61 -26.21
N LEU A 11 13.37 -19.71 -27.02
CA LEU A 11 12.19 -18.83 -26.93
C LEU A 11 11.39 -19.09 -25.65
N LEU A 12 11.26 -20.35 -25.23
CA LEU A 12 10.64 -20.74 -23.95
C LEU A 12 11.47 -20.27 -22.75
N GLY A 13 12.81 -20.40 -22.81
CA GLY A 13 13.69 -19.92 -21.75
C GLY A 13 13.66 -18.40 -21.60
N ALA A 14 13.68 -17.65 -22.71
CA ALA A 14 13.62 -16.19 -22.68
C ALA A 14 12.29 -15.67 -22.11
N SER A 15 11.16 -16.22 -22.54
CA SER A 15 9.83 -15.82 -22.04
C SER A 15 9.67 -16.10 -20.53
N LEU A 16 10.22 -17.21 -20.03
CA LEU A 16 10.21 -17.51 -18.60
C LEU A 16 11.06 -16.53 -17.77
N LEU A 17 12.21 -16.11 -18.29
CA LEU A 17 13.08 -15.12 -17.63
C LEU A 17 12.46 -13.72 -17.60
N PHE A 18 11.87 -13.26 -18.72
CA PHE A 18 11.23 -11.95 -18.79
C PHE A 18 10.02 -11.83 -17.84
N THR A 19 9.19 -12.87 -17.77
CA THR A 19 8.05 -12.89 -16.85
C THR A 19 8.50 -12.90 -15.39
N HIS A 20 9.57 -13.62 -15.05
CA HIS A 20 10.11 -13.62 -13.69
C HIS A 20 10.71 -12.26 -13.28
N ALA A 21 11.44 -11.61 -14.20
CA ALA A 21 11.99 -10.27 -13.97
C ALA A 21 10.88 -9.20 -13.81
N ALA A 22 9.82 -9.27 -14.61
CA ALA A 22 8.68 -8.36 -14.50
C ALA A 22 7.95 -8.51 -13.15
N ASN A 23 7.72 -9.76 -12.69
CA ASN A 23 7.11 -10.03 -11.39
C ASN A 23 8.00 -9.59 -10.22
N ALA A 24 9.32 -9.74 -10.33
CA ALA A 24 10.26 -9.25 -9.32
C ALA A 24 10.21 -7.71 -9.21
N SER A 25 10.17 -7.02 -10.36
CA SER A 25 10.03 -5.55 -10.43
C SER A 25 8.75 -5.06 -9.75
N GLU A 26 7.61 -5.70 -10.03
CA GLU A 26 6.34 -5.33 -9.40
C GLU A 26 6.39 -5.47 -7.88
N LYS A 27 6.95 -6.59 -7.37
CA LYS A 27 7.06 -6.82 -5.92
C LYS A 27 7.98 -5.80 -5.24
N ASP A 28 9.06 -5.40 -5.89
CA ASP A 28 9.99 -4.39 -5.37
C ASP A 28 9.35 -2.99 -5.33
N GLU A 29 8.55 -2.65 -6.35
CA GLU A 29 7.77 -1.40 -6.37
C GLU A 29 6.74 -1.38 -5.24
N LEU A 30 5.98 -2.47 -5.05
CA LEU A 30 5.00 -2.58 -3.98
C LEU A 30 5.63 -2.57 -2.58
N ALA A 31 6.79 -3.21 -2.40
CA ALA A 31 7.56 -3.10 -1.16
C ALA A 31 8.02 -1.66 -0.90
N SER A 32 8.31 -0.91 -1.95
CA SER A 32 8.62 0.52 -1.85
C SER A 32 7.39 1.35 -1.51
N THR A 33 6.22 1.01 -2.06
CA THR A 33 4.94 1.62 -1.68
C THR A 33 4.63 1.42 -0.20
N LEU A 34 4.86 0.24 0.37
CA LEU A 34 4.66 -0.01 1.81
C LEU A 34 5.51 0.95 2.67
N ARG A 35 6.79 1.12 2.32
CA ARG A 35 7.68 2.08 3.00
C ARG A 35 7.21 3.52 2.85
N LEU A 36 6.67 3.91 1.70
CA LEU A 36 6.08 5.24 1.52
C LEU A 36 4.83 5.42 2.40
N LEU A 37 4.00 4.39 2.54
CA LEU A 37 2.83 4.43 3.43
C LEU A 37 3.23 4.52 4.91
N ASP A 38 4.36 3.92 5.34
CA ASP A 38 4.95 4.17 6.66
C ASP A 38 5.35 5.63 6.85
N GLN A 39 5.98 6.24 5.85
CA GLN A 39 6.38 7.65 5.91
C GLN A 39 5.16 8.58 5.97
N VAL A 40 4.09 8.26 5.24
CA VAL A 40 2.80 8.99 5.30
C VAL A 40 2.20 8.90 6.71
N GLN A 41 2.15 7.71 7.31
CA GLN A 41 1.66 7.55 8.68
C GLN A 41 2.48 8.36 9.69
N ALA A 42 3.80 8.33 9.60
CA ALA A 42 4.67 9.13 10.46
C ALA A 42 4.44 10.64 10.29
N SER A 43 4.18 11.10 9.05
CA SER A 43 3.84 12.49 8.76
C SER A 43 2.50 12.90 9.36
N LEU A 44 1.48 12.05 9.24
CA LEU A 44 0.17 12.27 9.84
C LEU A 44 0.24 12.34 11.37
N GLU A 45 1.06 11.50 12.00
CA GLU A 45 1.24 11.55 13.45
C GLU A 45 1.92 12.85 13.90
N ARG A 46 2.93 13.32 13.18
CA ARG A 46 3.53 14.65 13.44
C ARG A 46 2.50 15.76 13.31
N ALA A 47 1.64 15.72 12.28
CA ALA A 47 0.57 16.67 12.10
C ALA A 47 -0.47 16.60 13.25
N ARG A 48 -0.80 15.40 13.74
CA ARG A 48 -1.69 15.20 14.89
C ARG A 48 -1.12 15.85 16.15
N VAL A 49 0.17 15.66 16.42
CA VAL A 49 0.85 16.26 17.57
C VAL A 49 0.85 17.78 17.46
N ALA A 50 1.19 18.34 16.30
CA ALA A 50 1.16 19.78 16.07
C ALA A 50 -0.26 20.36 16.28
N ALA A 51 -1.29 19.70 15.76
CA ALA A 51 -2.69 20.10 15.93
C ALA A 51 -3.19 19.97 17.39
N ALA A 52 -2.58 19.09 18.20
CA ALA A 52 -2.89 18.98 19.62
C ALA A 52 -2.23 20.09 20.45
N GLN A 53 -1.13 20.67 19.96
CA GLN A 53 -0.38 21.75 20.61
C GLN A 53 -0.87 23.15 20.21
N SER A 54 -1.60 23.29 19.10
CA SER A 54 -2.21 24.56 18.71
C SER A 54 -3.30 24.99 19.69
N ASP A 55 -3.27 26.27 20.08
CA ASP A 55 -4.09 26.83 21.16
C ASP A 55 -5.61 26.74 20.88
N SER A 56 -6.37 26.61 21.97
CA SER A 56 -7.80 26.31 21.99
C SER A 56 -8.71 27.40 21.40
N ALA A 57 -8.20 28.62 21.22
CA ALA A 57 -8.96 29.75 20.69
C ALA A 57 -9.20 29.67 19.16
N ASP A 58 -8.39 28.92 18.41
CA ASP A 58 -8.50 28.77 16.95
C ASP A 58 -8.99 27.38 16.51
N ARG A 59 -9.68 26.69 17.43
CA ARG A 59 -10.17 25.33 17.20
C ARG A 59 -11.34 25.34 16.21
N SER A 60 -11.02 25.27 14.91
CA SER A 60 -11.98 25.12 13.81
C SER A 60 -13.07 24.10 14.15
N ARG A 61 -14.32 24.41 13.80
CA ARG A 61 -15.51 23.53 13.95
C ARG A 61 -15.27 22.14 13.38
N TYR A 62 -14.41 22.06 12.38
CA TYR A 62 -13.99 20.82 11.75
C TYR A 62 -12.55 20.48 12.11
N HIS A 63 -12.28 19.19 12.33
CA HIS A 63 -10.95 18.66 12.51
C HIS A 63 -10.74 17.41 11.66
N PHE A 64 -9.47 17.07 11.46
CA PHE A 64 -9.07 15.88 10.71
C PHE A 64 -9.10 14.64 11.60
N ASP A 65 -9.74 13.56 11.14
CA ASP A 65 -9.89 12.29 11.84
C ASP A 65 -8.65 11.41 11.62
N TYR A 66 -7.62 11.67 12.43
CA TYR A 66 -6.36 10.93 12.40
C TYR A 66 -6.54 9.43 12.65
N GLN A 67 -7.52 9.02 13.45
CA GLN A 67 -7.79 7.61 13.72
C GLN A 67 -8.34 6.93 12.45
N ARG A 68 -9.28 7.59 11.77
CA ARG A 68 -9.89 7.03 10.56
C ARG A 68 -8.92 6.90 9.39
N ILE A 69 -8.10 7.92 9.10
CA ILE A 69 -7.09 7.79 8.03
C ILE A 69 -6.06 6.69 8.35
N THR A 70 -5.69 6.53 9.63
CA THR A 70 -4.73 5.50 10.05
C THR A 70 -5.29 4.11 9.81
N ALA A 71 -6.58 3.91 10.10
CA ALA A 71 -7.28 2.66 9.81
C ALA A 71 -7.30 2.37 8.30
N ASP A 72 -7.62 3.36 7.47
CA ASP A 72 -7.65 3.22 6.01
C ASP A 72 -6.25 2.90 5.45
N LEU A 73 -5.19 3.57 5.93
CA LEU A 73 -3.81 3.27 5.53
C LEU A 73 -3.38 1.85 5.94
N ASN A 74 -3.80 1.37 7.11
CA ASN A 74 -3.54 0.00 7.54
C ASN A 74 -4.28 -1.02 6.66
N ALA A 75 -5.52 -0.72 6.24
CA ALA A 75 -6.25 -1.56 5.31
C ALA A 75 -5.54 -1.66 3.95
N ILE A 76 -5.03 -0.53 3.43
CA ILE A 76 -4.25 -0.49 2.17
C ILE A 76 -2.97 -1.31 2.31
N LYS A 77 -2.19 -1.11 3.38
CA LYS A 77 -0.97 -1.89 3.66
C LYS A 77 -1.26 -3.38 3.72
N SER A 78 -2.29 -3.77 4.48
CA SER A 78 -2.71 -5.17 4.58
C SER A 78 -3.10 -5.76 3.23
N GLY A 79 -3.76 -5.00 2.34
CA GLY A 79 -4.09 -5.46 1.00
C GLY A 79 -2.85 -5.74 0.15
N ILE A 80 -1.86 -4.84 0.21
CA ILE A 80 -0.58 -5.01 -0.49
C ILE A 80 0.20 -6.21 0.09
N ASP A 81 0.27 -6.35 1.41
CA ASP A 81 0.94 -7.48 2.07
C ASP A 81 0.32 -8.84 1.71
N ILE A 82 -1.01 -8.91 1.65
CA ILE A 82 -1.74 -10.11 1.22
C ILE A 82 -1.38 -10.45 -0.23
N TYR A 83 -1.28 -9.46 -1.12
CA TYR A 83 -0.88 -9.68 -2.50
C TYR A 83 0.57 -10.15 -2.64
N LEU A 84 1.49 -9.55 -1.88
CA LEU A 84 2.92 -9.92 -1.89
C LEU A 84 3.17 -11.30 -1.27
N SER A 85 2.39 -11.67 -0.26
CA SER A 85 2.49 -12.93 0.49
C SER A 85 1.15 -13.67 0.49
N PRO A 86 0.69 -14.18 -0.67
CA PRO A 86 -0.62 -14.82 -0.77
C PRO A 86 -0.64 -16.09 0.10
N SER A 87 -1.41 -16.03 1.19
CA SER A 87 -1.69 -17.21 2.00
C SER A 87 -2.63 -18.15 1.25
N ARG A 88 -2.50 -19.47 1.45
CA ARG A 88 -3.47 -20.46 0.96
C ARG A 88 -4.80 -20.45 1.73
N ALA A 89 -4.93 -19.62 2.77
CA ALA A 89 -6.19 -19.40 3.46
C ALA A 89 -7.18 -18.65 2.55
N GLN A 90 -8.50 -18.80 2.79
CA GLN A 90 -9.51 -18.09 2.01
C GLN A 90 -9.26 -16.58 2.02
N PRO A 91 -9.55 -15.87 0.90
CA PRO A 91 -9.46 -14.42 0.83
C PRO A 91 -10.27 -13.81 1.97
N ARG A 92 -9.63 -12.98 2.81
CA ARG A 92 -10.38 -12.17 3.78
C ARG A 92 -11.02 -11.02 3.01
N GLU A 93 -12.27 -10.72 3.31
CA GLU A 93 -12.97 -9.56 2.77
C GLU A 93 -12.11 -8.30 2.95
N ALA A 94 -11.99 -7.50 1.88
CA ALA A 94 -11.26 -6.25 1.93
C ALA A 94 -12.02 -5.25 2.82
N SER A 95 -11.33 -4.68 3.83
CA SER A 95 -11.92 -3.61 4.64
C SER A 95 -12.25 -2.40 3.77
N ALA A 96 -13.46 -1.87 3.92
CA ALA A 96 -13.88 -0.67 3.22
C ALA A 96 -13.07 0.56 3.69
N ILE A 97 -12.64 1.37 2.72
CA ILE A 97 -11.98 2.67 2.95
C ILE A 97 -13.05 3.73 3.21
N ALA A 98 -12.92 4.48 4.29
CA ALA A 98 -13.90 5.49 4.65
C ALA A 98 -13.88 6.70 3.72
N GLY A 99 -12.69 7.21 3.36
CA GLY A 99 -12.50 8.31 2.41
C GLY A 99 -12.97 9.70 2.87
N ASN A 100 -13.75 9.81 3.95
CA ASN A 100 -14.11 11.07 4.60
C ASN A 100 -13.47 11.17 5.99
N TYR A 101 -12.52 12.09 6.12
CA TYR A 101 -11.73 12.32 7.34
C TYR A 101 -12.11 13.62 8.07
N ARG A 102 -13.21 14.28 7.70
CA ARG A 102 -13.66 15.48 8.40
C ARG A 102 -14.57 15.11 9.56
N ARG A 103 -14.28 15.60 10.77
CA ARG A 103 -15.12 15.45 11.96
C ARG A 103 -15.55 16.80 12.50
N GLU A 104 -16.80 16.89 12.90
CA GLU A 104 -17.36 18.02 13.62
C GLU A 104 -17.21 17.79 15.13
N ARG A 105 -16.99 18.87 15.90
CA ARG A 105 -17.06 18.77 17.37
C ARG A 105 -18.53 18.74 17.82
N PRO A 106 -18.90 17.82 18.73
CA PRO A 106 -20.23 17.83 19.35
C PRO A 106 -20.45 19.08 20.22
#